data_AF-A0A409WWV1-F1
#
_entry.id   AF-A0A409WWV1-F1
#
_cell.length_a   1.000
_cell.length_b   1.000
_cell.length_c   1.000
_cell.angle_alpha   90.00
_cell.angle_beta   90.00
_cell.angle_gamma   90.00
#
_symmetry.space_group_name_H-M   'P 1'
#
loop_
_entity.id
_entity.type
_entity.pdbx_description
1 polymer ?
#
loop_
_entity_poly.entity_id
_entity_poly.type
_entity_poly.pdbx_seq_one_letter_code
_entity_poly.pdbx_strand_id
1 'polypeptide(L)'
;SHHIVLGTNIIGNHRSTSKPLNLSLFTQHRYTKQADPFYDFAHRPRHPQDMAPTGTKKKTGGKTRSALQDVVSREYTIHLHKRVHGRSFKKRAPWAVKSVIDFAQKTMGTKDVRIDPKLNQAVWAQGIKTVPHRIRVKLERKRNDDDNATEKLFTYVSHVPVTSFKGLQTVVVDSQ
;
A
#
# COMPACT_ATOMS: atom_id res chain seq x y z
N SER A 1 50.36 -24.09 -49.51
CA SER A 1 51.13 -22.84 -49.63
C SER A 1 50.23 -21.62 -49.45
N HIS A 2 50.24 -21.01 -48.28
CA HIS A 2 50.71 -19.64 -48.06
C HIS A 2 50.56 -19.34 -46.56
N HIS A 3 51.68 -18.89 -46.01
CA HIS A 3 51.96 -18.68 -44.60
C HIS A 3 51.97 -17.15 -44.35
N ILE A 4 51.92 -16.73 -43.07
CA ILE A 4 52.55 -15.51 -42.49
C ILE A 4 51.74 -14.19 -42.59
N VAL A 5 51.58 -13.32 -41.58
CA VAL A 5 52.04 -13.23 -40.17
C VAL A 5 51.31 -12.10 -39.41
N LEU A 6 51.07 -12.36 -38.12
CA LEU A 6 51.10 -11.56 -36.87
C LEU A 6 50.89 -10.03 -36.85
N GLY A 7 50.24 -9.57 -35.77
CA GLY A 7 50.42 -8.23 -35.20
C GLY A 7 49.52 -7.93 -33.99
N THR A 8 50.09 -7.99 -32.78
CA THR A 8 49.49 -7.62 -31.48
C THR A 8 49.75 -6.15 -31.10
N ASN A 9 48.86 -5.47 -30.37
CA ASN A 9 49.08 -4.27 -29.51
C ASN A 9 47.78 -4.05 -28.67
N ILE A 10 47.64 -4.19 -27.35
CA ILE A 10 48.21 -3.63 -26.08
C ILE A 10 47.90 -2.12 -25.78
N ILE A 11 47.44 -1.87 -24.54
CA ILE A 11 47.42 -0.63 -23.69
C ILE A 11 46.30 0.39 -24.04
N GLY A 12 45.51 1.02 -23.15
CA GLY A 12 45.45 1.21 -21.69
C GLY A 12 44.89 2.62 -21.40
N ASN A 13 44.66 2.95 -20.12
CA ASN A 13 44.33 4.27 -19.52
C ASN A 13 42.83 4.69 -19.47
N HIS A 14 42.10 5.03 -18.38
CA HIS A 14 42.27 5.51 -16.99
C HIS A 14 41.74 6.96 -16.80
N ARG A 15 40.98 7.18 -15.71
CA ARG A 15 40.64 8.46 -14.99
C ARG A 15 39.59 9.37 -15.67
N SER A 16 38.46 9.65 -15.01
CA SER A 16 38.23 10.62 -13.92
C SER A 16 37.94 12.03 -14.42
N THR A 17 36.75 12.56 -14.12
CA THR A 17 36.53 14.00 -14.00
C THR A 17 35.74 14.29 -12.72
N SER A 18 36.47 14.71 -11.69
CA SER A 18 35.95 15.49 -10.57
C SER A 18 35.73 16.93 -11.02
N LYS A 19 34.68 17.59 -10.52
CA LYS A 19 34.52 19.05 -10.61
C LYS A 19 34.64 19.65 -9.20
N PRO A 20 35.40 20.74 -9.02
CA PRO A 20 35.77 21.25 -7.70
C PRO A 20 34.76 22.25 -7.09
N LEU A 21 34.82 22.33 -5.76
CA LEU A 21 34.26 23.37 -4.90
C LEU A 21 34.99 24.71 -5.08
N ASN A 22 34.30 25.83 -4.90
CA ASN A 22 34.97 27.07 -4.51
C ASN A 22 34.12 27.87 -3.50
N LEU A 23 34.78 28.26 -2.41
CA LEU A 23 34.29 28.94 -1.23
C LEU A 23 34.81 30.38 -1.32
N SER A 24 33.95 31.40 -1.18
CA SER A 24 34.36 32.80 -1.21
C SER A 24 33.76 33.57 -0.03
N LEU A 25 34.64 33.78 0.96
CA LEU A 25 34.91 35.03 1.70
C LEU A 25 33.73 35.91 2.14
N PHE A 26 33.40 35.75 3.43
CA PHE A 26 33.33 36.79 4.46
C PHE A 26 33.58 38.25 4.02
N THR A 27 32.62 39.14 4.30
CA THR A 27 32.90 40.54 4.71
C THR A 27 31.83 41.01 5.69
N GLN A 28 32.32 41.32 6.89
CA GLN A 28 31.62 41.97 8.01
C GLN A 28 31.33 43.44 7.66
N HIS A 29 30.12 43.95 7.89
CA HIS A 29 29.93 45.35 8.26
C HIS A 29 28.74 45.52 9.22
N ARG A 30 29.01 46.37 10.22
CA ARG A 30 28.27 46.60 11.46
C ARG A 30 26.94 47.33 11.24
N TYR A 31 25.94 46.88 12.00
CA TYR A 31 25.01 47.67 12.83
C TYR A 31 24.96 49.19 12.62
N THR A 32 23.79 49.70 12.23
CA THR A 32 23.14 50.81 12.95
C THR A 32 21.65 50.48 13.11
N LYS A 33 21.19 50.53 14.37
CA LYS A 33 19.78 50.36 14.76
C LYS A 33 19.08 51.70 14.62
N GLN A 34 17.99 51.73 13.89
CA GLN A 34 16.94 52.72 14.09
C GLN A 34 15.62 51.94 14.16
N ALA A 35 15.04 51.89 15.36
CA ALA A 35 13.81 51.18 15.64
C ALA A 35 12.67 52.20 15.68
N ASP A 36 11.68 52.00 14.83
CA ASP A 36 10.42 52.75 14.85
C ASP A 36 9.50 52.22 15.98
N PRO A 37 8.83 53.08 16.76
CA PRO A 37 7.99 52.65 17.87
C PRO A 37 6.52 52.70 17.49
N PHE A 38 5.95 51.61 16.96
CA PHE A 38 4.48 51.49 16.87
C PHE A 38 4.00 50.04 16.64
N TYR A 39 3.35 49.47 17.68
CA TYR A 39 2.48 48.27 17.66
C TYR A 39 3.17 46.93 17.30
N ASP A 40 2.95 45.79 17.94
CA ASP A 40 1.72 45.28 18.52
C ASP A 40 2.04 44.15 19.54
N PHE A 41 1.19 44.06 20.54
CA PHE A 41 1.24 43.23 21.72
C PHE A 41 0.73 41.81 21.38
N ALA A 42 1.52 40.77 21.70
CA ALA A 42 1.13 39.36 21.95
C ALA A 42 1.90 38.27 21.17
N HIS A 43 3.22 38.15 21.33
CA HIS A 43 3.94 36.89 21.05
C HIS A 43 5.02 36.62 22.11
N ARG A 44 4.61 36.12 23.27
CA ARG A 44 5.53 35.51 24.26
C ARG A 44 5.67 34.02 23.94
N PRO A 45 6.87 33.49 23.65
CA PRO A 45 7.04 32.06 23.43
C PRO A 45 6.76 31.27 24.72
N ARG A 46 5.92 30.24 24.63
CA ARG A 46 5.55 29.37 25.75
C ARG A 46 6.74 28.51 26.20
N HIS A 47 6.94 28.45 27.51
CA HIS A 47 8.01 27.73 28.19
C HIS A 47 7.81 26.20 28.11
N PRO A 48 8.84 25.37 27.86
CA PRO A 48 8.66 23.96 27.48
C PRO A 48 8.36 22.95 28.62
N GLN A 49 7.93 23.38 29.81
CA GLN A 49 7.94 22.51 31.01
C GLN A 49 6.57 21.96 31.47
N ASP A 50 5.47 22.18 30.73
CA ASP A 50 4.12 21.72 31.11
C ASP A 50 3.60 20.48 30.35
N MET A 51 4.47 19.66 29.73
CA MET A 51 4.02 18.40 29.09
C MET A 51 4.04 17.23 30.07
N ALA A 52 2.92 17.00 30.75
CA ALA A 52 2.67 15.77 31.50
C ALA A 52 2.61 14.54 30.56
N PRO A 53 3.15 13.36 30.94
CA PRO A 53 3.06 12.15 30.14
C PRO A 53 1.63 11.61 30.18
N THR A 54 0.84 11.88 29.14
CA THR A 54 -0.51 11.30 28.99
C THR A 54 -0.43 9.83 28.55
N GLY A 55 -0.82 8.93 29.46
CA GLY A 55 -1.49 7.68 29.13
C GLY A 55 -0.61 6.51 28.69
N THR A 56 -0.20 5.68 29.65
CA THR A 56 0.22 4.30 29.39
C THR A 56 -0.96 3.52 28.79
N LYS A 57 -0.84 3.12 27.51
CA LYS A 57 -1.81 2.22 26.87
C LYS A 57 -1.79 0.86 27.58
N LYS A 58 -2.77 0.64 28.45
CA LYS A 58 -3.07 -0.64 29.10
C LYS A 58 -3.37 -1.68 28.01
N LYS A 59 -2.46 -2.62 27.77
CA LYS A 59 -2.71 -3.80 26.92
C LYS A 59 -3.73 -4.67 27.64
N THR A 60 -5.01 -4.51 27.33
CA THR A 60 -6.06 -5.44 27.75
C THR A 60 -5.75 -6.82 27.16
N GLY A 61 -5.60 -7.80 28.06
CA GLY A 61 -5.25 -9.18 27.74
C GLY A 61 -6.13 -9.76 26.63
N GLY A 62 -5.47 -10.35 25.63
CA GLY A 62 -6.14 -10.97 24.51
C GLY A 62 -6.92 -12.19 24.98
N LYS A 63 -8.24 -12.13 24.88
CA LYS A 63 -9.09 -13.32 24.87
C LYS A 63 -8.54 -14.25 23.78
N THR A 64 -8.12 -15.46 24.14
CA THR A 64 -7.64 -16.48 23.20
C THR A 64 -8.76 -16.76 22.21
N ARG A 65 -8.56 -16.34 20.96
CA ARG A 65 -9.53 -16.56 19.88
C ARG A 65 -9.58 -18.06 19.63
N SER A 66 -10.78 -18.66 19.69
CA SER A 66 -10.96 -20.10 19.48
C SER A 66 -10.73 -20.46 18.01
N ALA A 67 -10.18 -21.66 17.74
CA ALA A 67 -9.86 -22.11 16.38
C ALA A 67 -11.05 -22.06 15.39
N LEU A 68 -12.29 -22.19 15.88
CA LEU A 68 -13.51 -22.03 15.08
C LEU A 68 -13.79 -20.58 14.65
N GLN A 69 -13.34 -19.59 15.41
CA GLN A 69 -13.42 -18.18 15.01
C GLN A 69 -12.38 -17.83 13.92
N ASP A 70 -11.41 -18.71 13.68
CA ASP A 70 -10.41 -18.49 12.65
C ASP A 70 -10.94 -18.85 11.25
N VAL A 71 -11.85 -19.82 11.13
CA VAL A 71 -12.51 -20.13 9.86
C VAL A 71 -13.78 -19.30 9.74
N VAL A 72 -13.85 -18.46 8.72
CA VAL A 72 -14.95 -17.50 8.57
C VAL A 72 -15.25 -17.30 7.09
N SER A 73 -16.53 -17.40 6.74
CA SER A 73 -17.03 -17.09 5.40
C SER A 73 -18.00 -15.91 5.45
N ARG A 74 -17.78 -14.91 4.60
CA ARG A 74 -18.60 -13.70 4.56
C ARG A 74 -18.73 -13.18 3.15
N GLU A 75 -19.90 -12.66 2.83
CA GLU A 75 -20.12 -11.95 1.59
C GLU A 75 -20.08 -10.44 1.76
N TYR A 76 -19.40 -9.78 0.83
CA TYR A 76 -19.23 -8.34 0.81
C TYR A 76 -19.52 -7.76 -0.56
N THR A 77 -20.00 -6.52 -0.56
CA THR A 77 -20.08 -5.71 -1.77
C THR A 77 -18.93 -4.72 -1.79
N ILE A 78 -17.99 -4.90 -2.72
CA ILE A 78 -16.82 -4.03 -2.89
C ILE A 78 -17.19 -2.91 -3.86
N HIS A 79 -17.16 -1.66 -3.38
CA HIS A 79 -17.29 -0.49 -4.24
C HIS A 79 -15.96 -0.21 -4.98
N LEU A 80 -15.82 -0.75 -6.19
CA LEU A 80 -14.60 -0.61 -7.00
C LEU A 80 -14.46 0.80 -7.59
N HIS A 81 -15.55 1.45 -8.00
CA HIS A 81 -15.51 2.79 -8.58
C HIS A 81 -14.78 3.82 -7.69
N LYS A 82 -15.02 3.78 -6.37
CA LYS A 82 -14.31 4.64 -5.41
C LYS A 82 -12.82 4.32 -5.30
N ARG A 83 -12.45 3.04 -5.42
CA ARG A 83 -11.05 2.58 -5.27
C ARG A 83 -10.20 2.84 -6.51
N VAL A 84 -10.81 2.88 -7.69
CA VAL A 84 -10.11 3.18 -8.96
C VAL A 84 -10.27 4.64 -9.40
N HIS A 85 -10.89 5.49 -8.59
CA HIS A 85 -11.10 6.90 -8.91
C HIS A 85 -9.77 7.65 -9.09
N GLY A 86 -9.69 8.52 -10.10
CA GLY A 86 -8.48 9.29 -10.41
C GLY A 86 -7.30 8.45 -10.95
N ARG A 87 -7.50 7.17 -11.29
CA ARG A 87 -6.47 6.32 -11.90
C ARG A 87 -6.52 6.41 -13.43
N SER A 88 -5.34 6.37 -14.06
CA SER A 88 -5.22 6.28 -15.52
C SER A 88 -5.96 5.04 -16.06
N PHE A 89 -6.64 5.19 -17.20
CA PHE A 89 -7.49 4.14 -17.77
C PHE A 89 -6.77 2.81 -18.00
N LYS A 90 -5.52 2.85 -18.46
CA LYS A 90 -4.70 1.64 -18.69
C LYS A 90 -4.35 0.88 -17.41
N LYS A 91 -4.57 1.47 -16.24
CA LYS A 91 -4.24 0.88 -14.94
C LYS A 91 -5.48 0.51 -14.12
N ARG A 92 -6.70 0.82 -14.57
CA ARG A 92 -7.92 0.67 -13.74
C ARG A 92 -8.23 -0.77 -13.37
N ALA A 93 -8.35 -1.69 -14.34
CA ALA A 93 -8.63 -3.10 -14.04
C ALA A 93 -7.53 -3.78 -13.20
N PRO A 94 -6.22 -3.63 -13.52
CA PRO A 94 -5.15 -4.14 -12.65
C PRO A 94 -5.22 -3.57 -11.23
N TRP A 95 -5.55 -2.29 -11.08
CA TRP A 95 -5.69 -1.66 -9.76
C TRP A 95 -6.95 -2.12 -9.02
N ALA A 96 -8.02 -2.46 -9.75
CA ALA A 96 -9.24 -3.02 -9.19
C ALA A 96 -8.96 -4.40 -8.57
N VAL A 97 -8.19 -5.25 -9.24
CA VAL A 97 -7.78 -6.55 -8.69
C VAL A 97 -6.95 -6.35 -7.42
N LYS A 98 -5.95 -5.46 -7.43
CA LYS A 98 -5.18 -5.11 -6.21
C LYS A 98 -6.08 -4.60 -5.09
N SER A 99 -7.04 -3.76 -5.43
CA SER A 99 -8.02 -3.22 -4.48
C SER A 99 -8.91 -4.30 -3.83
N VAL A 100 -9.18 -5.40 -4.53
CA VAL A 100 -9.88 -6.57 -3.98
C VAL A 100 -8.97 -7.32 -3.02
N ILE A 101 -7.69 -7.51 -3.36
CA ILE A 101 -6.68 -8.13 -2.49
C ILE A 101 -6.55 -7.32 -1.20
N ASP A 102 -6.29 -6.01 -1.30
CA ASP A 102 -6.15 -5.12 -0.15
C ASP A 102 -7.38 -5.15 0.75
N PHE A 103 -8.57 -5.22 0.15
CA PHE A 103 -9.82 -5.34 0.89
C PHE A 103 -9.92 -6.67 1.63
N ALA A 104 -9.57 -7.78 0.99
CA ALA A 104 -9.57 -9.11 1.61
C ALA A 104 -8.56 -9.18 2.76
N GLN A 105 -7.34 -8.72 2.56
CA GLN A 105 -6.29 -8.68 3.58
C GLN A 105 -6.73 -7.85 4.79
N LYS A 106 -7.31 -6.66 4.56
CA LYS A 106 -7.78 -5.80 5.65
C LYS A 106 -8.96 -6.38 6.41
N THR A 107 -9.86 -7.08 5.72
CA THR A 107 -11.12 -7.58 6.32
C THR A 107 -10.92 -8.91 7.03
N MET A 108 -10.09 -9.80 6.48
CA MET A 108 -9.83 -11.14 7.02
C MET A 108 -8.55 -11.23 7.83
N GLY A 109 -7.65 -10.25 7.72
CA GLY A 109 -6.40 -10.22 8.48
C GLY A 109 -5.37 -11.26 8.03
N THR A 110 -5.49 -11.81 6.82
CA THR A 110 -4.51 -12.75 6.24
C THR A 110 -3.61 -12.02 5.25
N LYS A 111 -2.35 -12.44 5.12
CA LYS A 111 -1.45 -11.93 4.09
C LYS A 111 -1.64 -12.67 2.77
N ASP A 112 -1.77 -13.99 2.82
CA ASP A 112 -2.07 -14.83 1.66
C ASP A 112 -3.55 -14.65 1.26
N VAL A 113 -3.76 -14.22 0.00
CA VAL A 113 -5.07 -14.02 -0.61
C VAL A 113 -5.05 -14.61 -2.00
N ARG A 114 -5.95 -15.56 -2.24
CA ARG A 114 -6.10 -16.28 -3.50
C ARG A 114 -7.38 -15.84 -4.19
N ILE A 115 -7.27 -15.34 -5.41
CA ILE A 115 -8.40 -14.87 -6.20
C ILE A 115 -8.87 -15.99 -7.12
N ASP A 116 -10.18 -16.26 -7.11
CA ASP A 116 -10.83 -17.14 -8.06
C ASP A 116 -10.70 -16.58 -9.50
N PRO A 117 -10.30 -17.39 -10.49
CA PRO A 117 -10.31 -17.00 -11.89
C PRO A 117 -11.64 -16.37 -12.35
N LYS A 118 -12.79 -16.83 -11.85
CA LYS A 118 -14.10 -16.24 -12.21
C LYS A 118 -14.25 -14.80 -11.71
N LEU A 119 -13.70 -14.50 -10.54
CA LEU A 119 -13.65 -13.13 -10.03
C LEU A 119 -12.74 -12.25 -10.88
N ASN A 120 -11.60 -12.77 -11.30
CA ASN A 120 -10.73 -12.04 -12.21
C ASN A 120 -11.46 -11.75 -13.54
N GLN A 121 -12.10 -12.75 -14.14
CA GLN A 121 -12.90 -12.57 -15.36
C GLN A 121 -14.00 -11.50 -15.18
N ALA A 122 -14.74 -11.53 -14.08
CA ALA A 122 -15.78 -10.55 -13.79
C ALA A 122 -15.24 -9.10 -13.67
N VAL A 123 -14.06 -8.92 -13.05
CA VAL A 123 -13.40 -7.62 -12.96
C VAL A 123 -12.94 -7.11 -14.34
N TRP A 124 -12.53 -8.02 -15.21
CA TRP A 124 -12.01 -7.72 -16.56
C TRP A 124 -13.06 -7.76 -17.68
N ALA A 125 -14.32 -8.13 -17.38
CA ALA A 125 -15.37 -8.38 -18.37
C ALA A 125 -15.67 -7.18 -19.30
N GLN A 126 -15.54 -5.95 -18.78
CA GLN A 126 -15.77 -4.69 -19.51
C GLN A 126 -14.48 -4.08 -20.08
N GLY A 127 -13.36 -4.79 -19.99
CA GLY A 127 -12.03 -4.36 -20.44
C GLY A 127 -11.26 -3.52 -19.41
N ILE A 128 -10.12 -2.97 -19.83
CA ILE A 128 -9.15 -2.35 -18.92
C ILE A 128 -9.61 -1.00 -18.34
N LYS A 129 -10.36 -0.21 -19.12
CA LYS A 129 -10.79 1.15 -18.78
C LYS A 129 -12.02 1.16 -17.89
N THR A 130 -12.95 0.24 -18.12
CA THR A 130 -14.28 0.23 -17.51
C THR A 130 -14.34 -0.96 -16.58
N VAL A 131 -14.26 -0.69 -15.29
CA VAL A 131 -14.37 -1.71 -14.24
C VAL A 131 -15.80 -1.66 -13.68
N PRO A 132 -16.41 -2.82 -13.34
CA PRO A 132 -17.70 -2.83 -12.66
C PRO A 132 -17.72 -1.87 -11.46
N HIS A 133 -18.77 -1.08 -11.30
CA HIS A 133 -18.82 -0.07 -10.24
C HIS A 133 -18.79 -0.68 -8.84
N ARG A 134 -19.46 -1.82 -8.69
CA ARG A 134 -19.54 -2.65 -7.51
C ARG A 134 -19.41 -4.10 -7.92
N ILE A 135 -18.85 -4.93 -7.05
CA ILE A 135 -18.78 -6.38 -7.22
C ILE A 135 -19.15 -7.06 -5.92
N ARG A 136 -19.97 -8.12 -5.99
CA ARG A 136 -20.28 -8.97 -4.85
C ARG A 136 -19.26 -10.11 -4.83
N VAL A 137 -18.62 -10.27 -3.69
CA VAL A 137 -17.59 -11.29 -3.46
C VAL A 137 -17.90 -12.06 -2.21
N LYS A 138 -17.58 -13.34 -2.23
CA LYS A 138 -17.52 -14.19 -1.05
C LYS A 138 -16.05 -14.31 -0.65
N LEU A 139 -15.77 -14.00 0.61
CA LEU A 139 -14.46 -14.15 1.23
C LEU A 139 -14.54 -15.33 2.18
N GLU A 140 -13.68 -16.32 1.96
CA GLU A 140 -13.59 -17.52 2.79
C GLU A 140 -12.18 -17.59 3.38
N ARG A 141 -12.05 -17.45 4.70
CA ARG A 141 -10.79 -17.68 5.39
C ARG A 141 -10.71 -19.14 5.77
N LYS A 142 -9.77 -19.88 5.18
CA LYS A 142 -9.57 -21.33 5.35
C LYS A 142 -8.21 -21.62 5.96
N ARG A 143 -8.10 -22.76 6.65
CA ARG A 143 -6.82 -23.30 7.09
C ARG A 143 -6.08 -23.87 5.88
N ASN A 144 -4.77 -23.67 5.86
CA ASN A 144 -3.92 -24.27 4.85
C ASN A 144 -3.54 -25.70 5.30
N ASP A 145 -3.65 -26.67 4.40
CA ASP A 145 -3.34 -28.08 4.67
C ASP A 145 -1.86 -28.43 4.41
N ASP A 146 -1.10 -27.49 3.83
CA ASP A 146 0.34 -27.64 3.61
C ASP A 146 1.13 -27.23 4.86
N ASP A 147 1.77 -28.22 5.50
CA ASP A 147 2.57 -28.06 6.72
C ASP A 147 3.82 -27.17 6.52
N ASN A 148 4.28 -26.96 5.29
CA ASN A 148 5.43 -26.10 4.98
C ASN A 148 5.06 -24.64 4.67
N ALA A 149 3.78 -24.28 4.72
CA ALA A 149 3.34 -22.94 4.39
C ALA A 149 3.73 -21.90 5.46
N THR A 150 4.20 -20.73 5.01
CA THR A 150 4.58 -19.62 5.90
C THR A 150 3.41 -19.09 6.74
N GLU A 151 2.20 -19.11 6.19
CA GLU A 151 0.98 -18.62 6.86
C GLU A 151 -0.03 -19.77 6.99
N LYS A 152 -0.57 -19.95 8.21
CA LYS A 152 -1.51 -21.05 8.54
C LYS A 152 -2.91 -20.87 7.95
N LEU A 153 -3.25 -19.63 7.59
CA LEU A 153 -4.57 -19.23 7.11
C LEU A 153 -4.41 -18.48 5.79
N PHE A 154 -5.25 -18.80 4.82
CA PHE A 154 -5.36 -18.04 3.58
C PHE A 154 -6.81 -17.60 3.38
N THR A 155 -7.00 -16.52 2.63
CA THR A 155 -8.33 -16.09 2.21
C THR A 155 -8.55 -16.42 0.74
N TYR A 156 -9.59 -17.18 0.44
CA TYR A 156 -10.07 -17.40 -0.92
C TYR A 156 -11.17 -16.39 -1.24
N VAL A 157 -11.07 -15.75 -2.40
CA VAL A 157 -12.03 -14.74 -2.86
C VAL A 157 -12.72 -15.23 -4.11
N SER A 158 -14.03 -15.46 -4.03
CA SER A 158 -14.86 -15.88 -5.17
C SER A 158 -15.88 -14.82 -5.56
N HIS A 159 -16.32 -14.87 -6.82
CA HIS A 159 -17.37 -13.98 -7.32
C HIS A 159 -18.74 -14.55 -7.04
N VAL A 160 -19.63 -13.70 -6.51
CA VAL A 160 -21.05 -14.02 -6.36
C VAL A 160 -21.82 -13.25 -7.42
N PRO A 161 -22.41 -13.91 -8.43
CA PRO A 161 -23.23 -13.24 -9.42
C PRO A 161 -24.51 -12.73 -8.74
N VAL A 162 -24.80 -11.44 -8.89
CA VAL A 162 -26.01 -10.81 -8.36
C VAL A 162 -26.67 -9.95 -9.43
N THR A 163 -28.01 -9.96 -9.45
CA THR A 163 -28.79 -9.14 -10.39
C THR A 163 -28.86 -7.68 -9.95
N SER A 164 -28.94 -7.42 -8.64
CA SER A 164 -29.03 -6.09 -8.06
C SER A 164 -28.17 -5.96 -6.81
N PHE A 165 -27.61 -4.76 -6.59
CA PHE A 165 -26.80 -4.42 -5.41
C PHE A 165 -27.59 -3.65 -4.33
N LYS A 166 -28.89 -3.42 -4.54
CA LYS A 166 -29.74 -2.68 -3.59
C LYS A 166 -30.07 -3.57 -2.39
N GLY A 167 -29.94 -3.03 -1.17
CA GLY A 167 -30.27 -3.75 0.06
C GLY A 167 -29.28 -4.85 0.48
N LEU A 168 -28.25 -5.13 -0.32
CA LEU A 168 -27.25 -6.16 0.02
C LEU A 168 -26.27 -5.64 1.08
N GLN A 169 -26.45 -6.13 2.31
CA GLN A 169 -25.52 -5.91 3.41
C GLN A 169 -24.43 -7.00 3.45
N THR A 170 -23.49 -6.86 4.38
CA THR A 170 -22.54 -7.92 4.68
C THR A 170 -23.27 -9.07 5.35
N VAL A 171 -23.11 -10.28 4.82
CA VAL A 171 -23.74 -11.49 5.35
C VAL A 171 -22.64 -12.46 5.77
N VAL A 172 -22.77 -13.05 6.96
CA VAL A 172 -21.95 -14.20 7.36
C VAL A 172 -22.57 -15.42 6.70
N VAL A 173 -21.77 -16.15 5.94
CA VAL A 173 -22.21 -17.38 5.27
C VAL A 173 -21.66 -18.55 6.06
N ASP A 174 -22.52 -19.49 6.44
CA ASP A 174 -22.04 -20.73 7.04
C ASP A 174 -21.33 -21.55 5.97
N SER A 175 -20.05 -21.84 6.19
CA SER A 175 -19.31 -22.80 5.37
C SER A 175 -19.81 -24.20 5.73
N GLN A 176 -20.52 -24.84 4.80
CA GLN A 176 -20.90 -26.24 4.88
C GLN A 176 -19.67 -27.16 4.89
#